data_AF-A0A6S6Z2K3-F1
#
_entry.id   AF-A0A6S6Z2K3-F1
#
_cell.length_a   1.000
_cell.length_b   1.000
_cell.length_c   1.000
_cell.angle_alpha   90.00
_cell.angle_beta   90.00
_cell.angle_gamma   90.00
#
_symmetry.space_group_name_H-M   'P 1'
#
loop_
_entity.id
_entity.type
_entity.pdbx_description
1 polymer ?
#
loop_
_entity_poly.entity_id
_entity_poly.type
_entity_poly.pdbx_seq_one_letter_code
_entity_poly.pdbx_strand_id
1 'polypeptide(L)'
;MYSPQILVALFVLLLAVAIPLVSVAVQLMRLFRWSFLDDKASRGERPHFTGPVLALLFSGLAASDFTSYEPMRTIAELNPVPLAARAYFTVTMLVLAVLSWAYGGAVKKRLLHRLGITKR
;
A
#
# COMPACT_ATOMS: atom_id res chain seq x y z
N MET A 1 -13.92 -25.38 -12.70
CA MET A 1 -12.71 -25.46 -11.84
C MET A 1 -11.72 -24.42 -12.34
N TYR A 2 -11.20 -23.55 -11.47
CA TYR A 2 -10.14 -22.60 -11.84
C TYR A 2 -8.83 -23.35 -12.10
N SER A 3 -8.00 -22.86 -13.02
CA SER A 3 -6.67 -23.44 -13.21
C SER A 3 -5.84 -23.25 -11.92
N PRO A 4 -4.91 -24.17 -11.61
CA PRO A 4 -4.04 -24.03 -10.44
C PRO A 4 -3.30 -22.69 -10.39
N GLN A 5 -2.94 -22.15 -11.56
CA GLN A 5 -2.27 -20.85 -11.69
C GLN A 5 -3.15 -19.69 -11.22
N ILE A 6 -4.45 -19.72 -11.55
CA ILE A 6 -5.41 -18.70 -11.12
C ILE A 6 -5.60 -18.75 -9.60
N LEU A 7 -5.69 -19.94 -9.01
CA LEU A 7 -5.81 -20.10 -7.56
C LEU A 7 -4.58 -19.54 -6.82
N VAL A 8 -3.38 -19.82 -7.32
CA VAL A 8 -2.14 -19.27 -6.76
C VAL A 8 -2.12 -17.74 -6.89
N ALA A 9 -2.48 -17.20 -8.05
CA ALA A 9 -2.50 -15.75 -8.27
C ALA A 9 -3.50 -15.04 -7.33
N LEU A 10 -4.71 -15.59 -7.17
CA LEU A 10 -5.70 -15.09 -6.22
C LEU A 10 -5.21 -15.13 -4.78
N PHE A 11 -4.52 -16.21 -4.40
CA PHE A 11 -3.97 -16.34 -3.05
C PHE A 11 -2.84 -15.34 -2.79
N VAL A 12 -1.91 -15.18 -3.74
CA VAL A 12 -0.84 -14.17 -3.65
C VAL A 12 -1.43 -12.77 -3.56
N LEU A 13 -2.46 -12.49 -4.35
CA LEU A 13 -3.14 -11.20 -4.34
C LEU A 13 -3.86 -10.93 -3.01
N LEU A 14 -4.53 -11.95 -2.46
CA LEU A 14 -5.15 -11.87 -1.14
C LEU A 14 -4.11 -11.53 -0.06
N LEU A 15 -2.97 -12.21 -0.06
CA LEU A 15 -1.87 -11.93 0.88
C LEU A 15 -1.30 -10.52 0.67
N ALA A 16 -1.12 -10.11 -0.58
CA ALA A 16 -0.60 -8.79 -0.95
C ALA A 16 -1.49 -7.65 -0.44
N VAL A 17 -2.80 -7.86 -0.30
CA VAL A 17 -3.74 -6.88 0.28
C VAL A 17 -3.86 -7.03 1.80
N ALA A 18 -4.00 -8.26 2.30
CA ALA A 18 -4.24 -8.54 3.71
C ALA A 18 -3.08 -8.10 4.60
N ILE A 19 -1.83 -8.36 4.19
CA ILE A 19 -0.65 -8.01 4.99
C ILE A 19 -0.52 -6.49 5.19
N PRO A 20 -0.59 -5.66 4.13
CA PRO A 20 -0.61 -4.21 4.30
C PRO A 20 -1.81 -3.71 5.10
N LEU A 21 -2.99 -4.29 4.91
CA LEU A 21 -4.19 -3.90 5.65
C LEU A 21 -4.01 -4.10 7.16
N VAL A 22 -3.56 -5.28 7.58
CA VAL A 22 -3.28 -5.58 8.98
C VAL A 22 -2.19 -4.65 9.53
N SER A 23 -1.15 -4.40 8.76
CA SER A 23 -0.07 -3.49 9.18
C SER A 23 -0.57 -2.05 9.36
N VAL A 24 -1.40 -1.55 8.46
CA VAL A 24 -2.05 -0.24 8.61
C VAL A 24 -2.93 -0.22 9.86
N ALA A 25 -3.72 -1.26 10.12
CA ALA A 25 -4.54 -1.37 11.33
C ALA A 25 -3.69 -1.35 12.61
N VAL A 26 -2.60 -2.12 12.66
CA VAL A 26 -1.65 -2.12 13.79
C VAL A 26 -1.02 -0.73 13.96
N GLN A 27 -0.63 -0.07 12.87
CA GLN A 27 -0.10 1.29 12.95
C GLN A 27 -1.14 2.30 13.43
N LEU A 28 -2.40 2.18 13.02
CA LEU A 28 -3.50 3.01 13.50
C LEU A 28 -3.71 2.83 15.00
N MET A 29 -3.68 1.59 15.49
CA MET A 29 -3.74 1.31 16.92
C MET A 29 -2.55 1.94 17.67
N ARG A 30 -1.34 1.84 17.12
CA ARG A 30 -0.14 2.50 17.68
C ARG A 30 -0.28 4.01 17.70
N LEU A 31 -0.85 4.61 16.66
CA LEU A 31 -1.08 6.05 16.61
C LEU A 31 -2.15 6.47 17.60
N PHE A 32 -3.21 5.69 17.77
CA PHE A 32 -4.24 5.97 18.77
C PHE A 32 -3.65 5.93 20.18
N ARG A 33 -2.88 4.88 20.50
CA ARG A 33 -2.14 4.77 21.76
C ARG A 33 -1.18 5.94 21.97
N TRP A 34 -0.34 6.22 20.98
CA TRP A 34 0.61 7.32 21.03
C TRP A 34 -0.09 8.69 21.17
N SER A 35 -1.28 8.87 20.60
CA SER A 35 -1.97 10.17 20.63
C SER A 35 -2.73 10.40 21.93
N PHE A 36 -3.37 9.36 22.47
CA PHE A 36 -4.35 9.48 23.56
C PHE A 36 -3.95 8.81 24.87
N LEU A 37 -3.13 7.75 24.85
CA LEU A 37 -2.86 6.93 26.05
C LEU A 37 -1.45 7.11 26.61
N ASP A 38 -0.44 7.36 25.76
CA ASP A 38 0.93 7.49 26.23
C ASP A 38 1.20 8.89 26.82
N ASP A 39 1.88 8.90 27.96
CA ASP A 39 2.34 10.10 28.64
C ASP A 39 3.31 10.88 27.75
N LYS A 40 3.16 12.20 27.66
CA LYS A 40 3.96 13.02 26.72
C LYS A 40 5.48 12.94 26.97
N ALA A 41 5.89 12.57 28.18
CA ALA A 41 7.28 12.41 28.57
C ALA A 41 7.91 11.05 28.16
N SER A 42 7.10 10.03 27.87
CA SER A 42 7.56 8.68 27.47
C SER A 42 7.19 8.32 26.02
N ARG A 43 6.50 9.21 25.30
CA ARG A 43 6.15 9.03 23.89
C ARG A 43 7.42 8.85 23.06
N GLY A 44 7.67 7.61 22.66
CA GLY A 44 8.69 7.25 21.68
C GLY A 44 8.38 7.81 20.28
N GLU A 45 9.07 7.29 19.28
CA GLU A 45 8.98 7.78 17.90
C GLU A 45 7.57 7.62 17.29
N ARG A 46 7.13 8.62 16.52
CA ARG A 46 5.81 8.61 15.89
C ARG A 46 5.69 7.43 14.91
N PRO A 47 4.56 6.69 14.88
CA PRO A 47 4.37 5.59 13.95
C PRO A 47 4.46 6.03 12.48
N HIS A 48 5.12 5.19 11.67
CA HIS A 48 5.50 5.48 10.28
C HIS A 48 4.56 4.80 9.28
N PHE A 49 3.49 5.50 8.90
CA PHE A 49 2.41 4.95 8.06
C PHE A 49 2.72 4.82 6.57
N THR A 50 3.69 5.57 6.06
CA THR A 50 3.81 5.81 4.61
C THR A 50 4.01 4.54 3.81
N GLY A 51 4.85 3.62 4.29
CA GLY A 51 5.14 2.37 3.59
C GLY A 51 3.90 1.46 3.50
N PRO A 52 3.29 1.08 4.63
CA PRO A 52 2.10 0.22 4.62
C PRO A 52 0.89 0.81 3.90
N VAL A 53 0.67 2.13 3.99
CA VAL A 53 -0.45 2.78 3.29
C VAL A 53 -0.25 2.75 1.78
N LEU A 54 0.95 3.08 1.29
CA LEU A 54 1.25 3.01 -0.14
C LEU A 54 1.22 1.57 -0.65
N ALA A 55 1.73 0.62 0.13
CA ALA A 55 1.65 -0.80 -0.20
C ALA A 55 0.20 -1.27 -0.33
N LEU A 56 -0.67 -0.88 0.62
CA LEU A 56 -2.10 -1.20 0.56
C LEU A 56 -2.78 -0.59 -0.67
N LEU A 57 -2.44 0.65 -1.01
CA LEU A 57 -2.99 1.33 -2.18
C LEU A 57 -2.62 0.59 -3.47
N PHE A 58 -1.34 0.28 -3.66
CA PHE A 58 -0.88 -0.42 -4.87
C PHE A 58 -1.38 -1.87 -4.93
N SER A 59 -1.41 -2.58 -3.81
CA SER A 59 -2.03 -3.92 -3.76
C SER A 59 -3.53 -3.88 -4.07
N GLY A 60 -4.25 -2.84 -3.62
CA GLY A 60 -5.65 -2.62 -3.95
C GLY A 60 -5.87 -2.38 -5.45
N LEU A 61 -5.01 -1.58 -6.08
CA LEU A 61 -5.04 -1.35 -7.54
C LEU A 61 -4.80 -2.66 -8.31
N ALA A 62 -3.78 -3.43 -7.91
CA ALA A 62 -3.51 -4.75 -8.48
C ALA A 62 -4.72 -5.69 -8.33
N ALA A 63 -5.38 -5.66 -7.17
CA ALA A 63 -6.52 -6.53 -6.90
C ALA A 63 -7.76 -6.15 -7.70
N SER A 64 -8.01 -4.84 -7.86
CA SER A 64 -9.13 -4.34 -8.67
C SER A 64 -9.02 -4.77 -10.13
N ASP A 65 -7.83 -4.67 -10.72
CA ASP A 65 -7.59 -5.06 -12.11
C ASP A 65 -7.73 -6.58 -12.30
N PHE A 66 -7.12 -7.37 -11.41
CA PHE A 66 -7.14 -8.83 -11.52
C PHE A 66 -8.53 -9.45 -11.30
N THR A 67 -9.32 -8.90 -10.39
CA THR A 67 -10.67 -9.41 -10.09
C THR A 67 -11.75 -8.78 -10.96
N SER A 68 -11.41 -7.80 -11.81
CA SER A 68 -12.37 -6.92 -12.51
C SER A 68 -13.38 -6.25 -11.57
N TYR A 69 -13.06 -6.20 -10.27
CA TYR A 69 -13.82 -5.48 -9.28
C TYR A 69 -13.34 -4.05 -9.30
N GLU A 70 -14.16 -3.12 -9.79
CA GLU A 70 -13.86 -1.69 -9.88
C GLU A 70 -14.44 -0.95 -8.66
N PRO A 71 -13.73 -0.87 -7.51
CA PRO A 71 -14.23 -0.13 -6.35
C PRO A 71 -14.32 1.37 -6.61
N MET A 72 -13.61 1.89 -7.62
CA MET A 72 -13.54 3.30 -7.99
C MET A 72 -13.64 3.45 -9.51
N ARG A 73 -14.86 3.41 -10.07
CA ARG A 73 -15.15 3.63 -11.51
C ARG A 73 -14.40 4.83 -12.10
N THR A 74 -14.26 5.89 -11.30
CA THR A 74 -13.57 7.13 -11.65
C THR A 74 -12.10 6.93 -12.06
N ILE A 75 -11.41 5.94 -11.50
CA ILE A 75 -9.99 5.67 -11.83
C ILE A 75 -9.87 4.89 -13.14
N ALA A 76 -10.79 3.96 -13.40
CA ALA A 76 -10.83 3.19 -14.64
C ALA A 76 -11.13 4.09 -15.86
N GLU A 77 -11.97 5.11 -15.68
CA GLU A 77 -12.26 6.12 -16.71
C GLU A 77 -11.08 7.05 -16.98
N LEU A 78 -10.29 7.40 -15.96
CA LEU A 78 -9.12 8.28 -16.10
C LEU A 78 -7.90 7.56 -16.70
N ASN A 79 -7.82 6.24 -16.58
CA ASN A 79 -6.74 5.44 -17.14
C ASN A 79 -7.25 4.09 -17.68
N PRO A 80 -7.83 4.06 -18.89
CA PRO A 80 -8.30 2.82 -19.49
C PRO A 80 -7.11 1.94 -19.85
N VAL A 81 -6.83 0.93 -19.01
CA VAL A 81 -5.75 -0.03 -19.26
C VAL A 81 -6.20 -1.00 -20.37
N PRO A 82 -5.49 -1.05 -21.52
CA PRO A 82 -5.79 -2.00 -22.58
C PRO A 82 -5.73 -3.44 -22.05
N LEU A 83 -6.61 -4.33 -22.53
CA LEU A 83 -6.65 -5.74 -22.09
C LEU A 83 -5.28 -6.44 -22.21
N ALA A 84 -4.50 -6.11 -23.24
CA ALA A 84 -3.15 -6.63 -23.44
C ALA A 84 -2.12 -6.15 -22.39
N ALA A 85 -2.38 -5.03 -21.70
CA ALA A 85 -1.48 -4.40 -20.74
C ALA A 85 -1.85 -4.70 -19.27
N ARG A 86 -3.02 -5.28 -18.99
CA ARG A 86 -3.51 -5.53 -17.61
C ARG A 86 -2.56 -6.39 -16.78
N ALA A 87 -2.01 -7.46 -17.38
CA ALA A 87 -1.03 -8.29 -16.70
C ALA A 87 0.22 -7.50 -16.27
N TYR A 88 0.74 -6.64 -17.15
CA TYR A 88 1.88 -5.78 -16.84
C TYR A 88 1.54 -4.73 -15.78
N PHE A 89 0.34 -4.16 -15.84
CA PHE A 89 -0.15 -3.21 -14.84
C PHE A 89 -0.23 -3.85 -13.46
N THR A 90 -0.91 -4.99 -13.33
CA THR A 90 -1.04 -5.74 -12.07
C THR A 90 0.33 -6.09 -11.49
N VAL A 91 1.25 -6.61 -12.30
CA VAL A 91 2.62 -6.94 -11.86
C VAL A 91 3.36 -5.69 -11.39
N THR A 92 3.25 -4.59 -12.13
CA THR A 92 3.90 -3.32 -11.78
C THR A 92 3.36 -2.79 -10.44
N MET A 93 2.04 -2.86 -10.23
CA MET A 93 1.42 -2.45 -8.97
C MET A 93 1.89 -3.30 -7.79
N LEU A 94 2.01 -4.62 -7.96
CA LEU A 94 2.59 -5.47 -6.92
C LEU A 94 4.06 -5.14 -6.62
N VAL A 95 4.87 -4.87 -7.65
CA VAL A 95 6.26 -4.43 -7.48
C VAL A 95 6.33 -3.09 -6.73
N LEU A 96 5.48 -2.12 -7.11
CA LEU A 96 5.38 -0.84 -6.42
C LEU A 96 4.91 -1.01 -4.97
N ALA A 97 4.02 -1.96 -4.68
CA ALA A 97 3.59 -2.27 -3.32
C ALA A 97 4.77 -2.75 -2.46
N VAL A 98 5.57 -3.70 -2.97
CA VAL A 98 6.76 -4.21 -2.28
C VAL A 98 7.82 -3.12 -2.10
N LEU A 99 8.08 -2.32 -3.14
CA LEU A 99 9.04 -1.21 -3.07
C LEU A 99 8.58 -0.14 -2.07
N SER A 100 7.28 0.17 -2.05
CA SER A 100 6.71 1.12 -1.10
C SER A 100 6.80 0.62 0.33
N TRP A 101 6.61 -0.67 0.54
CA TRP A 101 6.80 -1.30 1.84
C TRP A 101 8.25 -1.17 2.34
N ALA A 102 9.21 -1.56 1.50
CA ALA A 102 10.62 -1.56 1.85
C ALA A 102 11.20 -0.15 2.00
N TYR A 103 10.83 0.77 1.10
CA TYR A 103 11.50 2.08 0.97
C TYR A 103 10.60 3.29 1.27
N GLY A 104 9.32 3.11 1.57
CA GLY A 104 8.37 4.23 1.73
C GLY A 104 8.78 5.24 2.81
N GLY A 105 9.40 4.77 3.89
CA GLY A 105 9.97 5.66 4.92
C GLY A 105 11.15 6.50 4.40
N ALA A 106 12.06 5.87 3.65
CA ALA A 106 13.23 6.53 3.08
C ALA A 106 12.84 7.53 1.98
N VAL A 107 11.88 7.18 1.12
CA VAL A 107 11.35 8.07 0.07
C VAL A 107 10.69 9.30 0.69
N LYS A 108 9.85 9.13 1.73
CA LYS A 108 9.27 10.27 2.45
C LYS A 108 10.34 11.19 3.04
N LYS A 109 11.36 10.63 3.72
CA LYS A 109 12.46 11.43 4.29
C LYS A 109 13.20 12.22 3.21
N ARG A 110 13.51 11.59 2.06
CA ARG A 110 14.14 12.28 0.92
C ARG A 110 13.26 13.36 0.32
N LEU A 111 11.95 13.11 0.18
CA LEU A 111 11.01 14.08 -0.39
C LEU A 111 10.87 15.30 0.52
N LEU A 112 10.68 15.10 1.82
CA LEU A 112 10.59 16.18 2.81
C LEU A 112 11.89 17.00 2.89
N HIS A 113 13.04 16.34 2.75
CA HIS A 113 14.33 17.01 2.65
C HIS A 113 14.45 17.87 1.39
N ARG A 114 14.06 17.34 0.22
CA ARG A 114 14.06 18.09 -1.04
C ARG A 114 13.07 19.26 -1.06
N LEU A 115 11.95 19.13 -0.36
CA LEU A 115 10.95 20.19 -0.22
C LEU A 115 11.34 21.24 0.84
N GLY A 116 12.49 21.08 1.50
CA GLY A 116 12.98 22.04 2.51
C GLY A 116 12.19 22.05 3.83
N ILE A 117 11.28 21.10 4.02
CA ILE A 117 10.38 21.03 5.19
C ILE A 117 11.12 20.43 6.41
N THR A 118 12.20 19.68 6.19
CA THR A 118 13.00 19.07 7.26
C THR A 118 14.44 19.61 7.23
N LYS A 119 14.77 20.47 8.20
CA LYS A 119 16.14 20.86 8.55
C LYS A 119 16.62 20.02 9.74
N ARG A 120 17.59 19.15 9.47
CA ARG A 120 18.33 18.27 10.39
C ARG A 120 17.54 17.12 11.01
#